data_AF-A0A2V9JTA0-F1
#
_entry.id   AF-A0A2V9JTA0-F1
#
_cell.length_a   1.000
_cell.length_b   1.000
_cell.length_c   1.000
_cell.angle_alpha   90.00
_cell.angle_beta   90.00
_cell.angle_gamma   90.00
#
_symmetry.space_group_name_H-M   'P 1'
#
loop_
_entity.id
_entity.type
_entity.pdbx_description
1 polymer ?
#
loop_
_entity_poly.entity_id
_entity_poly.type
_entity_poly.pdbx_seq_one_letter_code
_entity_poly.pdbx_strand_id
1 'polypeptide(L)'
;AQELEKEGVSLEVVDLRTLLPYDEDAVLTSVRKCNKVILLHEDTRIGGMAGELAAVIADKAFEDLDGPVVRLTAPDTPVPFSPPLEEYFLPNKQKVIEAARKLAAY
;
A
#
# COMPACT_ATOMS: atom_id res chain seq x y z
N ALA A 1 -5.68 -10.50 2.31
CA ALA A 1 -6.93 -10.80 1.57
C ALA A 1 -7.75 -11.85 2.31
N GLN A 2 -7.42 -13.15 2.22
CA GLN A 2 -8.24 -14.26 2.75
C GLN A 2 -8.63 -14.15 4.24
N GLU A 3 -7.76 -13.59 5.09
CA GLU A 3 -8.07 -13.42 6.51
C GLU A 3 -9.14 -12.35 6.74
N LEU A 4 -9.01 -11.23 6.03
CA LEU A 4 -9.93 -10.10 6.11
C LEU A 4 -11.27 -10.34 5.41
N GLU A 5 -11.30 -11.25 4.44
CA GLU A 5 -12.53 -11.69 3.79
C GLU A 5 -13.50 -12.32 4.80
N LYS A 6 -12.97 -13.03 5.82
CA LYS A 6 -13.78 -13.60 6.92
C LYS A 6 -14.43 -12.52 7.78
N GLU A 7 -13.92 -11.29 7.73
CA GLU A 7 -14.43 -10.12 8.43
C GLU A 7 -15.29 -9.24 7.50
N GLY A 8 -15.58 -9.70 6.29
CA GLY A 8 -16.36 -8.95 5.30
C GLY A 8 -15.57 -7.88 4.55
N VAL A 9 -14.25 -7.81 4.73
CA VAL A 9 -13.38 -6.86 4.03
C VAL A 9 -12.75 -7.53 2.82
N SER A 10 -13.25 -7.19 1.63
CA SER A 10 -12.66 -7.64 0.36
C SER A 10 -11.45 -6.78 -0.01
N LEU A 11 -10.39 -7.42 -0.52
CA LEU A 11 -9.16 -6.77 -0.93
C LEU A 11 -8.80 -7.21 -2.34
N GLU A 12 -8.61 -6.24 -3.22
CA GLU A 12 -7.95 -6.46 -4.50
C GLU A 12 -6.45 -6.22 -4.34
N VAL A 13 -5.63 -7.19 -4.79
CA VAL A 13 -4.17 -7.09 -4.71
C VAL A 13 -3.64 -6.89 -6.12
N VAL A 14 -3.03 -5.73 -6.34
CA VAL A 14 -2.34 -5.40 -7.59
C VAL A 14 -0.85 -5.51 -7.37
N ASP A 15 -0.22 -6.47 -8.06
CA ASP A 15 1.24 -6.58 -8.14
C ASP A 15 1.71 -5.84 -9.40
N LEU A 16 2.53 -4.80 -9.20
CA LEU A 16 2.99 -3.93 -10.29
C LEU A 16 3.90 -4.66 -11.28
N ARG A 17 4.70 -5.64 -10.82
CA ARG A 17 5.76 -6.36 -11.57
C ARG A 17 6.87 -5.51 -12.21
N THR A 18 6.53 -4.35 -12.77
CA THR A 18 7.43 -3.40 -13.40
C THR A 18 7.25 -2.04 -12.72
N LEU A 19 8.36 -1.41 -12.31
CA LEU A 19 8.32 -0.10 -11.66
C LEU A 19 8.38 1.05 -12.67
N LEU A 20 9.09 0.86 -13.79
CA LEU A 20 9.22 1.87 -14.82
C LEU A 20 9.42 1.26 -16.23
N PRO A 21 8.51 1.52 -17.18
CA PRO A 21 7.17 2.08 -16.97
C PRO A 21 6.27 1.07 -16.23
N TYR A 22 5.61 1.49 -15.15
CA TYR A 22 4.57 0.67 -14.52
C TYR A 22 3.25 0.84 -15.26
N ASP A 23 2.34 -0.13 -15.08
CA ASP A 23 1.00 -0.09 -15.66
C ASP A 23 0.09 0.85 -14.85
N GLU A 24 0.12 2.14 -15.21
CA GLU A 24 -0.67 3.18 -14.54
C GLU A 24 -2.18 2.95 -14.71
N ASP A 25 -2.61 2.52 -15.90
CA ASP A 25 -4.02 2.29 -16.22
C ASP A 25 -4.60 1.18 -15.34
N ALA A 26 -3.86 0.09 -15.14
CA ALA A 26 -4.27 -0.99 -14.25
C ALA A 26 -4.42 -0.50 -12.79
N VAL A 27 -3.47 0.31 -12.31
CA VAL A 27 -3.53 0.89 -10.95
C VAL A 27 -4.76 1.78 -10.81
N LEU A 28 -4.94 2.77 -11.69
CA LEU A 28 -6.06 3.72 -11.61
C LEU A 28 -7.41 3.02 -11.75
N THR A 29 -7.51 2.00 -12.60
CA THR A 29 -8.73 1.19 -12.72
C THR A 29 -9.08 0.49 -11.40
N SER A 30 -8.08 -0.09 -10.73
CA SER A 30 -8.28 -0.72 -9.43
C SER A 30 -8.66 0.30 -8.35
N VAL A 31 -8.02 1.48 -8.32
CA VAL A 31 -8.36 2.56 -7.37
C VAL A 31 -9.82 2.98 -7.53
N ARG A 32 -10.27 3.26 -8.77
CA ARG A 32 -11.66 3.67 -9.05
C ARG A 32 -12.69 2.62 -8.65
N LYS A 33 -12.33 1.35 -8.75
CA LYS A 33 -13.19 0.24 -8.33
C LYS A 33 -13.24 0.09 -6.82
N CYS A 34 -12.10 0.27 -6.15
CA CYS A 34 -11.91 -0.11 -4.75
C CYS A 34 -11.99 1.06 -3.77
N ASN A 35 -11.97 2.32 -4.22
CA ASN A 35 -12.08 3.61 -3.51
C ASN A 35 -11.12 3.87 -2.31
N LYS A 36 -10.44 2.86 -1.80
CA LYS A 36 -9.51 2.93 -0.67
C LYS A 36 -8.23 2.19 -1.02
N VAL A 37 -7.08 2.83 -0.78
CA VAL A 37 -5.79 2.35 -1.31
C VAL A 37 -4.76 2.19 -0.20
N ILE A 38 -4.10 1.04 -0.22
CA ILE A 38 -2.87 0.77 0.55
C ILE A 38 -1.75 0.50 -0.44
N LEU A 39 -0.69 1.31 -0.37
CA LEU A 39 0.55 1.10 -1.10
C LEU A 39 1.52 0.35 -0.18
N LEU A 40 1.83 -0.90 -0.53
CA LEU A 40 2.78 -1.74 0.18
C LEU A 40 4.13 -1.71 -0.54
N HIS A 41 5.19 -1.35 0.17
CA HIS A 41 6.52 -1.15 -0.41
C HIS A 41 7.60 -1.49 0.63
N GLU A 42 8.60 -2.29 0.27
CA GLU A 42 9.60 -2.75 1.26
C GLU A 42 10.69 -1.72 1.58
N ASP A 43 10.96 -0.77 0.67
CA ASP A 43 11.93 0.30 0.91
C ASP A 43 11.37 1.33 1.90
N THR A 44 12.25 2.25 2.27
CA THR A 44 12.01 3.44 3.07
C THR A 44 10.87 4.30 2.51
N ARG A 45 10.28 5.10 3.41
CA ARG A 45 9.08 5.88 3.11
C ARG A 45 9.39 7.07 2.20
N ILE A 46 10.52 7.72 2.44
CA ILE A 46 10.97 8.90 1.71
C ILE A 46 11.80 8.46 0.51
N GLY A 47 11.44 8.95 -0.68
CA GLY A 47 12.16 8.63 -1.92
C GLY A 47 11.79 7.28 -2.56
N GLY A 48 10.99 6.44 -1.88
CA GLY A 48 10.48 5.19 -2.45
C GLY A 48 9.29 5.36 -3.41
N MET A 49 9.02 4.31 -4.20
CA MET A 49 7.96 4.30 -5.23
C MET A 49 6.55 4.53 -4.69
N ALA A 50 6.30 4.19 -3.43
CA ALA A 50 5.01 4.44 -2.79
C ALA A 50 4.69 5.95 -2.71
N GLY A 51 5.70 6.82 -2.68
CA GLY A 51 5.51 8.28 -2.74
C GLY A 51 4.97 8.72 -4.10
N GLU A 52 5.61 8.26 -5.18
CA GLU A 52 5.22 8.60 -6.55
C GLU A 52 3.80 8.10 -6.88
N LEU A 53 3.50 6.83 -6.56
CA LEU A 53 2.16 6.27 -6.78
C LEU A 53 1.08 7.03 -5.99
N ALA A 54 1.38 7.46 -4.75
CA ALA A 54 0.43 8.24 -3.97
C ALA A 54 0.15 9.61 -4.61
N ALA A 55 1.17 10.26 -5.17
CA ALA A 55 1.01 11.51 -5.89
C ALA A 55 0.17 11.32 -7.16
N VAL A 56 0.48 10.30 -7.98
CA VAL A 56 -0.26 10.01 -9.21
C VAL A 56 -1.73 9.70 -8.92
N ILE A 57 -2.02 8.91 -7.89
CA ILE A 57 -3.40 8.59 -7.48
C ILE A 57 -4.13 9.86 -7.02
N ALA A 58 -3.46 10.69 -6.20
CA ALA A 58 -4.02 11.96 -5.77
C ALA A 58 -4.24 12.96 -6.93
N ASP A 59 -3.43 12.91 -7.98
CA ASP A 59 -3.60 13.81 -9.13
C ASP A 59 -4.70 13.34 -10.09
N LYS A 60 -4.87 12.01 -10.25
CA LYS A 60 -5.68 11.42 -11.34
C LYS A 60 -6.95 10.69 -10.89
N ALA A 61 -7.10 10.43 -9.60
CA ALA A 61 -8.21 9.67 -9.04
C ALA A 61 -8.67 10.19 -7.65
N PHE A 62 -8.39 11.47 -7.32
CA PHE A 62 -8.76 12.03 -6.01
C PHE A 62 -10.26 11.94 -5.72
N GLU A 63 -11.10 12.23 -6.72
CA GLU A 63 -12.56 12.20 -6.55
C GLU A 63 -13.10 10.78 -6.34
N ASP A 64 -12.32 9.76 -6.67
CA ASP A 64 -12.68 8.35 -6.50
C ASP A 64 -12.27 7.81 -5.11
N LEU A 65 -11.56 8.59 -4.29
CA LEU A 65 -11.05 8.16 -2.99
C LEU A 65 -12.05 8.43 -1.85
N ASP A 66 -12.45 7.35 -1.16
CA ASP A 66 -13.27 7.40 0.07
C ASP A 66 -12.41 7.36 1.35
N GLY A 67 -11.11 7.65 1.23
CA GLY A 67 -10.18 7.68 2.36
C GLY A 67 -8.76 8.04 1.95
N PRO A 68 -7.86 8.28 2.92
CA PRO A 68 -6.48 8.63 2.61
C PRO A 68 -5.74 7.46 1.95
N VAL A 69 -4.82 7.78 1.02
CA VAL A 69 -3.86 6.79 0.51
C VAL A 69 -2.88 6.42 1.62
N VAL A 70 -2.93 5.17 2.07
CA VAL A 70 -2.06 4.68 3.15
C VAL A 70 -0.79 4.07 2.55
N ARG A 71 0.37 4.57 2.96
CA ARG A 71 1.67 4.01 2.56
C ARG A 71 2.23 3.15 3.69
N LEU A 72 2.32 1.85 3.47
CA LEU A 72 2.99 0.88 4.34
C LEU A 72 4.38 0.60 3.80
N THR A 73 5.37 1.17 4.47
CA THR A 73 6.78 1.15 4.05
C THR A 73 7.68 0.71 5.21
N ALA A 74 8.95 0.43 4.91
CA ALA A 74 9.95 0.40 5.95
C ALA A 74 10.15 1.80 6.58
N PRO A 75 10.67 1.88 7.82
CA PRO A 75 11.01 3.16 8.44
C PRO A 75 12.20 3.82 7.73
N ASP A 76 12.28 5.15 7.80
CA ASP A 76 13.38 5.95 7.19
C ASP A 76 14.68 5.85 8.00
N THR A 77 15.23 4.64 8.08
CA THR A 77 16.48 4.31 8.77
C THR A 77 17.28 3.32 7.94
N PRO A 78 18.60 3.18 8.16
CA PRO A 78 19.38 2.12 7.54
C PRO A 78 18.81 0.74 7.86
N VAL A 79 18.90 -0.19 6.90
CA VAL A 79 18.46 -1.58 7.08
C VAL A 79 19.29 -2.22 8.20
N PRO A 80 18.66 -2.77 9.24
CA PRO A 80 19.37 -3.41 10.34
C PRO A 80 19.93 -4.77 9.93
N PHE A 81 21.09 -5.14 10.46
CA PHE A 81 21.72 -6.44 10.19
C PHE A 81 21.14 -7.59 11.03
N SER A 82 20.56 -7.30 12.19
CA SER A 82 20.07 -8.37 13.06
C SER A 82 18.74 -8.94 12.53
N PRO A 83 18.58 -10.28 12.44
CA PRO A 83 17.35 -10.86 11.90
C PRO A 83 16.06 -10.40 12.60
N PRO A 84 16.02 -10.28 13.95
CA PRO A 84 14.81 -9.78 14.62
C PRO A 84 14.47 -8.32 14.28
N LEU A 85 15.49 -7.49 14.02
CA LEU A 85 15.27 -6.10 13.63
C LEU A 85 14.89 -5.98 12.14
N GLU A 86 15.41 -6.85 11.28
CA GLU A 86 15.03 -6.91 9.86
C GLU A 86 13.55 -7.28 9.70
N GLU A 87 13.06 -8.28 10.46
CA GLU A 87 11.64 -8.65 10.48
C GLU A 87 10.74 -7.51 10.96
N TYR A 88 11.21 -6.71 11.93
CA TYR A 88 10.51 -5.52 12.38
C TYR A 88 10.57 -4.38 11.36
N PHE A 89 11.70 -4.23 10.67
CA PHE A 89 11.94 -3.19 9.69
C PHE A 89 11.00 -3.33 8.48
N LEU A 90 10.87 -4.54 7.95
CA LEU A 90 10.02 -4.81 6.80
C LEU A 90 8.52 -4.68 7.14
N PRO A 91 7.69 -4.24 6.18
CA PRO A 91 6.25 -4.42 6.25
C PRO A 91 5.91 -5.92 6.38
N ASN A 92 4.97 -6.26 7.24
CA ASN A 92 4.56 -7.64 7.47
C ASN A 92 3.05 -7.79 7.42
N LYS A 93 2.60 -9.04 7.39
CA LYS A 93 1.17 -9.40 7.30
C LYS A 93 0.32 -8.68 8.35
N GLN A 94 0.79 -8.62 9.60
CA GLN A 94 0.04 -8.02 10.70
C GLN A 94 -0.17 -6.51 10.48
N LYS A 95 0.90 -5.79 10.08
CA LYS A 95 0.82 -4.35 9.75
C LYS A 95 -0.17 -4.08 8.61
N VAL A 96 -0.19 -4.94 7.58
CA VAL A 96 -1.14 -4.83 6.46
C VAL A 96 -2.58 -5.03 6.92
N ILE A 97 -2.84 -6.05 7.74
CA ILE A 97 -4.19 -6.34 8.25
C ILE A 97 -4.70 -5.16 9.10
N GLU A 98 -3.88 -4.64 10.01
CA GLU A 98 -4.25 -3.53 10.86
C GLU A 98 -4.54 -2.25 10.07
N ALA A 99 -3.71 -1.94 9.08
CA ALA A 99 -3.93 -0.80 8.20
C ALA A 99 -5.20 -0.95 7.37
N ALA A 100 -5.46 -2.14 6.82
CA ALA A 100 -6.67 -2.43 6.05
C ALA A 100 -7.93 -2.31 6.91
N ARG A 101 -7.94 -2.83 8.15
CA ARG A 101 -9.07 -2.65 9.08
C ARG A 101 -9.33 -1.17 9.38
N LYS A 102 -8.27 -0.42 9.68
CA LYS A 102 -8.38 1.02 9.97
C LYS A 102 -8.92 1.80 8.78
N LEU A 103 -8.42 1.51 7.58
CA LEU A 103 -8.84 2.19 6.36
C LEU A 103 -10.27 1.82 5.97
N ALA A 104 -10.66 0.55 6.12
CA ALA A 104 -12.03 0.09 5.87
C ALA A 104 -13.05 0.82 6.76
N ALA A 105 -12.68 1.17 8.00
CA ALA A 105 -13.53 1.87 8.96
C ALA A 105 -13.54 3.41 8.85
N TYR A 106 -12.73 4.00 7.96
CA TYR A 106 -12.73 5.44 7.66
C TYR A 106 -14.05 5.84 6.99
#